data_AF-A0A7Y2IG02-F1
#
_entry.id   AF-A0A7Y2IG02-F1
#
_cell.length_a   1.000
_cell.length_b   1.000
_cell.length_c   1.000
_cell.angle_alpha   90.00
_cell.angle_beta   90.00
_cell.angle_gamma   90.00
#
_symmetry.space_group_name_H-M   'P 1'
#
loop_
_entity.id
_entity.type
_entity.pdbx_description
1 polymer ?
#
loop_
_entity_poly.entity_id
_entity_poly.type
_entity_poly.pdbx_seq_one_letter_code
_entity_poly.pdbx_strand_id
1 'polypeptide(L)'
;LGIMGALGASGTIRSTDPHTGDAVVIPVIDGQPGENAAIFIADAYGGNVRQAWCPLVNLFTSRATAEAWIADHETDGNMFEVTEISESSAELWRPLLEPSGAN
;
A
#
# COMPACT_ATOMS: atom_id res chain seq x y z
N LEU A 1 3.05 -0.51 -4.17
CA LEU A 1 4.13 -0.92 -3.26
C LEU A 1 4.71 -2.29 -3.66
N GLY A 2 3.98 -3.40 -3.43
CA GLY A 2 4.49 -4.75 -3.71
C GLY A 2 5.03 -4.99 -5.13
N ILE A 3 4.33 -4.52 -6.17
CA ILE A 3 4.80 -4.60 -7.56
C ILE A 3 6.18 -3.94 -7.74
N MET A 4 6.38 -2.75 -7.18
CA MET A 4 7.65 -2.02 -7.31
C MET A 4 8.78 -2.79 -6.63
N GLY A 5 8.53 -3.31 -5.42
CA GLY A 5 9.48 -4.14 -4.68
C GLY A 5 9.82 -5.44 -5.40
N ALA A 6 8.82 -6.11 -5.96
CA ALA A 6 9.01 -7.38 -6.66
C ALA A 6 9.77 -7.20 -8.00
N LEU A 7 9.59 -6.06 -8.67
CA LEU A 7 10.35 -5.71 -9.87
C LEU A 7 11.76 -5.17 -9.58
N GLY A 8 12.10 -4.87 -8.31
CA GLY A 8 13.32 -4.11 -7.98
C GLY A 8 13.35 -2.72 -8.66
N ALA A 9 12.18 -2.14 -8.92
CA ALA A 9 12.08 -0.95 -9.76
C ALA A 9 12.32 0.34 -8.96
N SER A 10 13.01 1.28 -9.59
CA SER A 10 13.11 2.67 -9.12
C SER A 10 12.00 3.52 -9.74
N GLY A 11 11.43 4.44 -8.97
CA GLY A 11 10.34 5.30 -9.44
C GLY A 11 9.67 6.13 -8.33
N THR A 12 8.41 6.49 -8.55
CA THR A 12 7.63 7.26 -7.57
C THR A 12 6.18 6.78 -7.55
N ILE A 13 5.68 6.47 -6.35
CA ILE A 13 4.25 6.24 -6.11
C ILE A 13 3.63 7.58 -5.76
N ARG A 14 2.53 7.93 -6.43
CA ARG A 14 1.75 9.15 -6.18
C ARG A 14 0.33 8.75 -5.82
N SER A 15 -0.17 9.30 -4.72
CA SER A 15 -1.53 9.08 -4.23
C SER A 15 -2.04 10.37 -3.55
N THR A 16 -3.25 10.29 -3.01
CA THR A 16 -3.88 11.36 -2.24
C THR A 16 -4.29 10.79 -0.89
N ASP A 17 -3.97 11.51 0.19
CA ASP A 17 -4.42 11.18 1.53
C ASP A 17 -5.94 11.38 1.59
N PRO A 18 -6.74 10.33 1.84
CA PRO A 18 -8.20 10.44 1.77
C PRO A 18 -8.78 11.22 2.95
N HIS A 19 -8.01 11.48 4.01
CA HIS A 19 -8.46 12.29 5.14
C HIS A 19 -8.24 13.79 4.89
N THR A 20 -7.05 14.17 4.43
CA THR A 20 -6.67 15.58 4.31
C THR A 20 -6.78 16.12 2.88
N GLY A 21 -6.75 15.24 1.87
CA GLY A 21 -6.65 15.62 0.46
C GLY A 21 -5.21 15.95 0.01
N ASP A 22 -4.23 15.85 0.90
CA ASP A 22 -2.83 16.15 0.57
C ASP A 22 -2.21 15.09 -0.34
N ALA A 23 -1.16 15.48 -1.07
CA ALA A 23 -0.44 14.56 -1.92
C ALA A 23 0.45 13.62 -1.10
N VAL A 24 0.31 12.31 -1.33
CA VAL A 24 1.25 11.30 -0.84
C VAL A 24 2.23 10.97 -1.97
N VAL A 25 3.52 11.21 -1.75
CA VAL A 25 4.57 10.98 -2.74
C VAL A 25 5.67 10.13 -2.12
N ILE A 26 5.80 8.90 -2.61
CA ILE A 26 6.75 7.93 -2.07
C ILE A 26 7.80 7.65 -3.15
N PRO A 27 9.03 8.15 -3.00
CA PRO A 27 10.13 7.71 -3.85
C PRO A 27 10.41 6.23 -3.57
N VAL A 28 10.70 5.47 -4.63
CA VAL A 28 11.11 4.07 -4.54
C VAL A 28 12.45 3.94 -5.25
N ILE A 29 13.45 3.37 -4.58
CA ILE A 29 14.78 3.13 -5.15
C ILE A 29 15.06 1.63 -5.02
N ASP A 30 15.33 0.99 -6.15
CA ASP A 30 15.62 -0.45 -6.23
C ASP A 30 14.58 -1.31 -5.50
N GLY A 31 13.30 -0.96 -5.68
CA GLY A 31 12.17 -1.63 -5.04
C GLY A 31 11.87 -1.20 -3.59
N GLN A 32 12.72 -0.38 -2.97
CA GLN A 32 12.58 0.05 -1.58
C GLN A 32 11.92 1.43 -1.47
N PRO A 33 10.78 1.57 -0.76
CA PRO A 33 10.13 2.86 -0.56
C PRO A 33 10.87 3.74 0.46
N GLY A 34 10.71 5.06 0.36
CA GLY A 34 11.10 6.00 1.41
C GLY A 34 10.16 5.97 2.64
N GLU A 35 10.61 6.57 3.75
CA GLU A 35 10.00 6.46 5.09
C GLU A 35 8.74 7.31 5.35
N ASN A 36 8.25 8.08 4.37
CA ASN A 36 7.32 9.19 4.64
C ASN A 36 5.85 8.88 4.31
N ALA A 37 5.37 7.65 4.51
CA ALA A 37 3.97 7.33 4.28
C ALA A 37 3.49 6.13 5.10
N ALA A 38 2.24 6.22 5.54
CA ALA A 38 1.53 5.10 6.13
C ALA A 38 0.61 4.44 5.10
N ILE A 39 0.32 3.16 5.30
CA ILE A 39 -0.66 2.38 4.54
C ILE A 39 -1.63 1.71 5.51
N PHE A 40 -2.92 1.80 5.22
CA PHE A 40 -3.95 1.03 5.89
C PHE A 40 -4.44 -0.10 4.99
N ILE A 41 -4.60 -1.29 5.56
CA ILE A 41 -5.10 -2.49 4.90
C ILE A 41 -6.27 -3.03 5.71
N ALA A 42 -7.47 -2.96 5.15
CA ALA A 42 -8.67 -3.51 5.77
C ALA A 42 -8.61 -5.04 5.87
N ASP A 43 -9.05 -5.61 7.01
CA ASP A 43 -8.91 -7.04 7.32
C ASP A 43 -9.72 -7.95 6.41
N ALA A 44 -10.97 -7.58 6.16
CA ALA A 44 -11.89 -8.40 5.38
C ALA A 44 -12.93 -7.53 4.66
N TYR A 45 -13.45 -8.07 3.57
CA TYR A 45 -14.53 -7.48 2.79
C TYR A 45 -15.45 -8.57 2.26
N GLY A 46 -16.72 -8.23 2.07
CA GLY A 46 -17.66 -9.06 1.32
C GLY A 46 -17.72 -8.63 -0.14
N GLY A 47 -17.77 -9.60 -1.06
CA GLY A 47 -18.08 -9.32 -2.48
C GLY A 47 -16.85 -9.03 -3.35
N ASN A 48 -17.00 -8.10 -4.30
CA ASN A 48 -15.96 -7.84 -5.30
C ASN A 48 -14.81 -7.01 -4.74
N VAL A 49 -13.58 -7.52 -4.82
CA VAL A 49 -12.37 -6.86 -4.29
C VAL A 49 -12.21 -5.41 -4.73
N ARG A 50 -12.48 -5.11 -6.00
CA ARG A 50 -12.27 -3.77 -6.56
C ARG A 50 -13.29 -2.75 -6.06
N GLN A 51 -14.47 -3.22 -5.69
CA GLN A 51 -15.58 -2.37 -5.26
C GLN A 51 -15.67 -2.27 -3.74
N ALA A 52 -15.35 -3.35 -3.03
CA ALA A 52 -15.56 -3.45 -1.59
C ALA A 52 -14.27 -3.30 -0.77
N TRP A 53 -13.11 -3.68 -1.31
CA TRP A 53 -11.85 -3.68 -0.56
C TRP A 53 -10.86 -2.64 -1.02
N CYS A 54 -10.62 -2.53 -2.32
CA CYS A 54 -9.66 -1.57 -2.87
C CYS A 54 -9.92 -0.13 -2.40
N PRO A 55 -11.18 0.36 -2.28
CA PRO A 55 -11.44 1.69 -1.73
C PRO A 55 -11.07 1.86 -0.25
N LEU A 56 -10.93 0.74 0.49
CA LEU A 56 -10.56 0.72 1.90
C LEU A 56 -9.05 0.57 2.12
N VAL A 57 -8.26 0.29 1.08
CA VAL A 57 -6.80 0.17 1.18
C VAL A 57 -6.17 1.46 0.70
N ASN A 58 -5.70 2.30 1.63
CA ASN A 58 -5.29 3.67 1.34
C ASN A 58 -3.89 4.00 1.85
N LEU A 59 -3.27 4.99 1.19
CA LEU A 59 -2.01 5.61 1.58
C LEU A 59 -2.27 6.95 2.27
N PHE A 60 -1.45 7.27 3.26
CA PHE A 60 -1.59 8.47 4.08
C PHE A 60 -0.25 9.18 4.20
N THR A 61 -0.32 10.50 4.38
CA THR A 61 0.86 11.34 4.63
C THR A 61 1.53 11.02 5.96
N SER A 62 0.77 10.50 6.92
CA SER A 62 1.27 10.09 8.22
C SER A 62 0.37 9.04 8.86
N ARG A 63 0.92 8.34 9.87
CA ARG A 63 0.13 7.49 10.76
C ARG A 63 -1.04 8.22 11.42
N ALA A 64 -0.85 9.47 11.83
CA ALA A 64 -1.89 10.25 12.50
C ALA A 64 -3.11 10.52 11.59
N THR A 65 -2.89 10.81 10.30
CA THR A 65 -3.99 11.01 9.35
C THR A 65 -4.68 9.69 9.00
N ALA A 66 -3.93 8.58 8.97
CA ALA A 66 -4.51 7.23 8.84
C ALA A 66 -5.42 6.88 10.02
N GLU A 67 -4.95 7.07 11.25
CA GLU A 67 -5.73 6.77 12.47
C GLU A 67 -7.01 7.60 12.55
N ALA A 68 -6.96 8.88 12.19
CA ALA A 68 -8.14 9.74 12.12
C ALA A 68 -9.15 9.26 11.04
N TRP A 69 -8.67 8.89 9.86
CA TRP A 69 -9.51 8.35 8.79
C TRP A 69 -10.21 7.05 9.20
N ILE A 70 -9.45 6.13 9.83
CA ILE A 70 -9.97 4.83 10.30
C ILE A 70 -11.08 5.04 11.32
N ALA A 71 -10.89 5.96 12.27
CA ALA A 71 -11.90 6.30 13.27
C ALA A 71 -13.18 6.88 12.64
N ASP A 72 -13.05 7.74 11.63
CA ASP A 72 -14.20 8.35 10.94
C ASP A 72 -14.97 7.36 10.07
N HIS A 73 -14.32 6.30 9.56
CA HIS A 73 -14.91 5.33 8.63
C HIS A 73 -15.34 4.02 9.29
N GLU A 74 -15.15 3.89 10.61
CA GLU A 74 -15.51 2.69 11.39
C GLU A 74 -15.04 1.37 10.75
N THR A 75 -13.82 1.37 10.19
CA THR A 75 -13.28 0.24 9.42
C THR A 75 -12.19 -0.48 10.21
N ASP A 76 -12.31 -1.81 10.31
CA ASP A 76 -11.28 -2.65 10.93
C ASP A 76 -10.15 -3.00 9.94
N GLY A 77 -8.93 -3.00 10.44
CA GLY A 77 -7.76 -3.35 9.64
C GLY A 77 -6.45 -3.08 10.37
N ASN A 78 -5.38 -3.21 9.61
CA ASN A 78 -4.02 -2.99 10.10
C ASN A 78 -3.39 -1.78 9.39
N MET A 79 -2.61 -1.02 10.16
CA MET A 79 -1.89 0.15 9.68
C MET A 79 -0.39 -0.13 9.83
N PHE A 80 0.36 0.21 8.78
CA PHE A 80 1.80 0.00 8.68
C PHE A 80 2.47 1.24 8.11
N GLU A 81 3.74 1.45 8.44
CA GLU A 81 4.60 2.29 7.61
C GLU A 81 4.90 1.54 6.30
N VAL A 82 5.03 2.28 5.19
CA VAL A 82 5.28 1.65 3.88
C VAL A 82 6.59 0.86 3.82
N THR A 83 7.57 1.23 4.65
CA THR A 83 8.85 0.52 4.80
C THR A 83 8.70 -0.78 5.58
N GLU A 84 7.77 -0.86 6.53
CA GLU A 84 7.55 -2.07 7.34
C GLU A 84 6.97 -3.22 6.52
N ILE A 85 6.09 -2.91 5.55
CA ILE A 85 5.38 -3.93 4.76
C ILE A 85 5.90 -4.08 3.33
N SER A 86 6.96 -3.36 2.95
CA SER A 86 7.48 -3.33 1.58
C SER A 86 7.92 -4.72 1.09
N GLU A 87 8.73 -5.42 1.90
CA GLU A 87 9.30 -6.71 1.54
C GLU A 87 8.24 -7.80 1.50
N SER A 88 7.40 -7.92 2.53
CA SER A 88 6.29 -8.87 2.54
C SER A 88 5.29 -8.61 1.41
N SER A 89 5.07 -7.33 1.05
CA SER A 89 4.28 -7.00 -0.14
C SER A 89 4.99 -7.46 -1.42
N ALA A 90 6.30 -7.31 -1.54
CA ALA A 90 7.05 -7.75 -2.71
C ALA A 90 6.99 -9.28 -2.87
N GLU A 91 7.15 -10.03 -1.78
CA GLU A 91 7.05 -11.49 -1.76
C GLU A 91 5.72 -12.00 -2.31
N LEU A 92 4.61 -11.32 -2.03
CA LEU A 92 3.29 -11.68 -2.59
C LEU A 92 3.22 -11.50 -4.11
N TRP A 93 3.99 -10.57 -4.67
CA TRP A 93 3.97 -10.24 -6.10
C TRP A 93 4.99 -11.03 -6.91
N ARG A 94 6.15 -11.41 -6.34
CA ARG A 94 7.23 -12.11 -7.07
C ARG A 94 6.73 -13.32 -7.87
N PRO A 95 5.91 -14.25 -7.33
CA PRO A 95 5.44 -15.41 -8.09
C PRO A 95 4.55 -15.06 -9.30
N LEU A 96 3.92 -13.89 -9.29
CA LEU A 96 3.04 -13.43 -10.38
C LEU A 96 3.82 -12.76 -11.52
N LEU A 97 5.06 -12.37 -11.27
CA LEU A 97 5.93 -11.66 -12.21
C LEU A 97 6.99 -12.58 -12.84
N GLU A 98 7.20 -13.77 -12.25
CA GLU A 98 7.99 -14.82 -12.88
C GLU A 98 7.32 -15.27 -14.19
N PRO A 99 8.07 -15.36 -15.30
CA PRO A 99 7.53 -15.91 -16.54
C PRO A 99 6.98 -17.31 -16.27
N SER A 100 5.73 -17.55 -16.67
CA SER A 100 5.12 -18.87 -16.55
C SER A 100 5.89 -19.86 -17.43
N GLY A 101 6.87 -20.57 -16.85
CA GLY A 101 7.60 -21.65 -17.50
C GLY A 101 9.11 -21.43 -17.64
N ALA A 102 9.85 -21.60 -16.54
CA ALA A 102 11.22 -22.10 -16.57
C ALA A 102 11.27 -23.43 -15.81
N ASN A 103 10.71 -24.47 -16.42
CA ASN A 103 11.02 -25.87 -16.13
C ASN A 103 11.22 -26.58 -17.47
#